data_AF-A0A354I257-F1
#
_entry.id   AF-A0A354I257-F1
#
_cell.length_a   1.000
_cell.length_b   1.000
_cell.length_c   1.000
_cell.angle_alpha   90.00
_cell.angle_beta   90.00
_cell.angle_gamma   90.00
#
_symmetry.space_group_name_H-M   'P 1'
#
loop_
_entity.id
_entity.type
_entity.pdbx_description
1 polymer ?
#
loop_
_entity_poly.entity_id
_entity_poly.type
_entity_poly.pdbx_seq_one_letter_code
_entity_poly.pdbx_strand_id
1 'polypeptide(L)' 'MESKWEYRLTQKANADLDNIVGYIAVELANPKAASDFLDKLQEAVEEACLFSESGSLVVNELAPDTLHIT' A
#
# COMPACT_ATOMS: atom_id res chain seq x y z
N MET A 1 -15.00 5.63 -14.83
CA MET A 1 -14.76 4.59 -15.85
C MET A 1 -13.77 3.63 -15.24
N GLU A 2 -14.17 2.39 -14.96
CA GLU A 2 -13.24 1.38 -14.40
C GLU A 2 -12.14 1.10 -15.42
N SER A 3 -10.90 1.36 -15.04
CA SER A 3 -9.71 0.99 -15.82
C SER A 3 -8.84 0.17 -14.89
N LYS A 4 -8.53 -1.07 -15.27
CA LYS A 4 -7.72 -1.95 -14.42
C LYS A 4 -6.25 -1.53 -14.55
N TRP A 5 -5.75 -0.77 -13.58
CA TRP A 5 -4.34 -0.47 -13.45
C TRP A 5 -3.63 -1.59 -12.67
N GLU A 6 -2.37 -1.85 -13.03
CA GLU A 6 -1.49 -2.68 -12.20
C GLU A 6 -0.67 -1.77 -11.29
N TYR A 7 -0.34 -2.25 -10.08
CA TYR A 7 0.48 -1.51 -9.13
C TYR A 7 1.86 -2.15 -8.98
N ARG A 8 2.84 -1.32 -8.59
CA ARG A 8 4.16 -1.77 -8.18
C ARG A 8 4.54 -1.04 -6.89
N LEU A 9 4.91 -1.81 -5.87
CA LEU A 9 5.44 -1.25 -4.64
C LEU A 9 6.85 -0.71 -4.87
N THR A 10 7.12 0.46 -4.31
CA THR A 10 8.48 0.97 -4.20
C THR A 10 9.26 0.13 -3.18
N GLN A 11 10.59 0.18 -3.23
CA GLN A 11 11.41 -0.48 -2.21
C GLN A 11 11.09 0.01 -0.79
N LYS A 12 10.79 1.31 -0.64
CA LYS A 12 10.38 1.90 0.63
C LYS A 12 9.05 1.31 1.11
N ALA A 13 8.04 1.23 0.24
CA ALA A 13 6.76 0.64 0.59
C ALA A 13 6.88 -0.83 0.99
N ASN A 14 7.72 -1.62 0.31
CA ASN A 14 8.00 -3.00 0.74
C ASN A 14 8.62 -3.06 2.14
N ALA A 15 9.64 -2.23 2.41
CA ALA A 15 10.27 -2.19 3.73
C ALA A 15 9.31 -1.73 4.83
N ASP A 16 8.42 -0.78 4.52
CA ASP A 16 7.37 -0.33 5.44
C ASP A 16 6.41 -1.49 5.77
N LEU A 17 6.02 -2.31 4.79
CA LEU A 17 5.18 -3.49 5.02
C LEU A 17 5.88 -4.57 5.85
N ASP A 18 7.15 -4.86 5.57
CA ASP A 18 7.94 -5.82 6.36
C ASP A 18 7.99 -5.39 7.84
N ASN A 19 8.22 -4.10 8.10
CA ASN A 19 8.27 -3.56 9.45
C ASN A 19 6.91 -3.62 10.16
N ILE A 20 5.83 -3.22 9.48
CA ILE A 20 4.47 -3.22 10.07
C ILE A 20 4.03 -4.65 10.38
N VAL A 21 4.18 -5.56 9.42
CA VAL A 21 3.81 -6.97 9.59
C VAL A 21 4.66 -7.62 10.65
N GLY A 22 5.98 -7.37 10.67
CA GLY A 22 6.89 -7.86 11.69
C GLY A 22 6.50 -7.40 13.09
N TYR A 23 6.20 -6.11 13.25
CA TYR A 23 5.75 -5.56 14.52
C TYR A 23 4.45 -6.23 15.03
N ILE A 24 3.44 -6.36 14.18
CA ILE A 24 2.15 -6.95 14.58
C ILE A 24 2.30 -8.45 14.86
N ALA A 25 2.97 -9.19 13.99
CA ALA A 25 3.06 -10.64 14.10
C ALA A 25 4.02 -11.09 15.20
N VAL A 26 5.16 -10.42 15.35
CA VAL A 26 6.25 -10.83 16.26
C VAL A 26 6.22 -10.04 17.55
N GLU A 27 6.34 -8.72 17.49
CA GLU A 27 6.47 -7.90 18.71
C GLU A 27 5.18 -7.85 19.53
N LEU A 28 4.03 -7.77 18.84
CA LEU A 28 2.72 -7.88 19.48
C LEU A 28 2.20 -9.32 19.59
N ALA A 29 2.96 -10.31 19.09
CA ALA A 29 2.59 -11.72 19.06
C ALA A 29 1.18 -11.99 18.49
N ASN A 30 0.76 -11.21 17.48
CA ASN A 30 -0.59 -11.29 16.91
C ASN A 30 -0.55 -11.57 15.39
N PRO A 31 -0.16 -12.80 14.98
CA PRO A 31 -0.06 -13.15 13.57
C PRO A 31 -1.40 -13.10 12.84
N LYS A 32 -2.52 -13.31 13.54
CA LYS A 32 -3.85 -13.16 12.94
C LYS A 32 -4.11 -11.71 12.53
N ALA A 33 -3.84 -10.75 13.41
CA ALA A 33 -4.01 -9.34 13.07
C ALA A 33 -3.08 -8.89 11.95
N ALA A 34 -1.88 -9.47 11.83
CA ALA A 34 -0.98 -9.19 10.72
C ALA A 34 -1.53 -9.70 9.38
N SER A 35 -2.12 -10.90 9.37
CA SER A 35 -2.83 -11.44 8.20
C SER A 35 -4.03 -10.57 7.84
N ASP A 36 -4.90 -10.28 8.81
CA ASP A 36 -6.09 -9.46 8.61
C ASP A 36 -5.73 -8.05 8.09
N PHE A 37 -4.57 -7.52 8.47
CA PHE A 37 -4.03 -6.25 7.98
C PHE A 37 -3.64 -6.34 6.50
N LEU A 38 -2.91 -7.40 6.10
CA LEU A 38 -2.50 -7.60 4.70
C LEU A 38 -3.71 -7.81 3.78
N ASP A 39 -4.70 -8.57 4.23
CA ASP A 39 -5.94 -8.79 3.47
C ASP A 39 -6.65 -7.46 3.18
N LYS A 40 -6.84 -6.62 4.22
CA LYS A 40 -7.46 -5.29 4.06
C LYS A 40 -6.63 -4.34 3.20
N LEU A 41 -5.30 -4.41 3.29
CA LEU A 41 -4.42 -3.61 2.46
C LEU A 41 -4.57 -4.00 0.99
N GLN A 42 -4.63 -5.30 0.70
CA GLN A 42 -4.82 -5.79 -0.67
C GLN A 42 -6.17 -5.31 -1.23
N GLU A 43 -7.26 -5.43 -0.48
CA GLU A 43 -8.58 -4.92 -0.88
C GLU A 43 -8.53 -3.42 -1.22
N ALA A 44 -7.88 -2.61 -0.38
CA ALA A 44 -7.74 -1.18 -0.61
C ALA A 44 -6.89 -0.84 -1.85
N VAL A 45 -5.84 -1.61 -2.13
CA VAL A 45 -5.01 -1.43 -3.33
C VAL A 45 -5.78 -1.83 -4.59
N GLU A 46 -6.54 -2.91 -4.54
CA GLU A 46 -7.40 -3.34 -5.65
C GLU A 46 -8.47 -2.30 -5.98
N GLU A 47 -9.11 -1.71 -4.96
CA GLU A 47 -10.04 -0.59 -5.13
C GLU A 47 -9.36 0.62 -5.77
N ALA A 48 -8.18 1.02 -5.27
CA ALA A 48 -7.40 2.13 -5.82
C ALA A 48 -6.98 1.89 -7.27
N CYS A 49 -6.69 0.64 -7.65
CA CYS A 49 -6.38 0.26 -9.03
C CYS A 49 -7.59 0.35 -9.97
N LEU A 50 -8.80 0.11 -9.46
CA LEU A 50 -10.04 0.24 -10.23
C LEU A 50 -10.49 1.69 -10.37
N PHE A 51 -10.19 2.51 -9.36
CA PHE A 51 -10.63 3.90 -9.25
C PHE A 51 -9.45 4.83 -8.92
N SER A 52 -8.47 4.93 -9.82
CA SER A 52 -7.23 5.69 -9.59
C SER A 52 -7.42 7.18 -9.27
N GLU A 53 -8.59 7.75 -9.57
CA GLU A 53 -8.95 9.15 -9.31
C GLU A 53 -9.93 9.31 -8.13
N SER A 54 -10.27 8.24 -7.40
CA SER A 54 -11.18 8.33 -6.24
C SER A 54 -10.55 9.03 -5.04
N GLY A 55 -9.22 9.06 -4.97
CA GLY A 55 -8.47 9.74 -3.92
C GLY A 55 -8.39 11.25 -4.12
N SER A 56 -8.36 12.00 -3.02
CA SER A 56 -7.95 13.42 -3.07
C SER A 56 -6.46 13.51 -3.34
N LEU A 57 -6.05 14.46 -4.18
CA LEU A 57 -4.63 14.73 -4.40
C LEU A 57 -4.01 15.19 -3.08
N VAL A 58 -3.09 14.40 -2.54
CA VAL A 58 -2.28 14.75 -1.39
C VAL A 58 -0.86 15.02 -1.87
N VAL A 59 -0.34 16.22 -1.63
CA VAL A 59 1.07 16.52 -1.83
C VAL A 59 1.84 15.79 -0.73
N ASN A 60 2.45 14.66 -1.08
CA ASN A 60 3.18 13.83 -0.14
C ASN A 60 4.67 14.20 -0.15
N GLU A 61 5.14 14.92 0.88
CA GLU A 61 6.56 15.26 1.07
C GLU A 61 7.47 14.03 1.24
N LEU A 62 6.90 12.84 1.43
CA LEU A 62 7.62 11.57 1.58
C LEU A 62 7.76 10.79 0.27
N ALA A 63 7.08 11.22 -0.81
CA ALA A 63 7.27 10.65 -2.14
C ALA A 63 8.38 11.44 -2.86
N PRO A 64 9.34 10.77 -3.53
CA PRO A 64 10.30 11.50 -4.36
C PRO A 64 9.56 12.28 -5.46
N ASP A 65 10.01 13.50 -5.75
CA ASP A 65 9.41 14.49 -6.68
C ASP A 65 9.22 14.02 -8.13
N THR A 66 9.43 12.74 -8.45
CA THR A 66 9.48 12.29 -9.84
C THR A 66 8.86 10.90 -10.03
N LEU A 67 7.55 10.90 -10.22
CA LEU A 67 6.89 9.91 -11.07
C LEU A 67 7.27 10.25 -12.53
N HIS A 68 8.43 9.78 -12.98
CA HIS A 68 8.76 9.81 -14.41
C HIS A 68 8.03 8.63 -15.06
N ILE A 69 6.74 8.83 -15.37
CA ILE A 69 6.02 7.93 -16.27
C ILE A 69 6.59 8.21 -17.67
N THR A 70 7.35 7.24 -18.19
CA THR A 70 7.85 7.25 -19.58
C THR A 70 7.26 6.06 -20.31
#